data_AF-A0A329WKJ2-F1
#
_entry.id   AF-A0A329WKJ2-F1
#
_cell.length_a   1.000
_cell.length_b   1.000
_cell.length_c   1.000
_cell.angle_alpha   90.00
_cell.angle_beta   90.00
_cell.angle_gamma   90.00
#
_symmetry.space_group_name_H-M   'P 1'
#
loop_
_entity.id
_entity.type
_entity.pdbx_description
1 polymer ?
#
loop_
_entity_poly.entity_id
_entity_poly.type
_entity_poly.pdbx_seq_one_letter_code
_entity_poly.pdbx_strand_id
1 'polypeptide(L)'
;MSNIVLTDIQFIDLMNEMRQHAKRMLNDSKIEPFMPSTPELQAYANTLGEQYESIDITENKEIDGIINELKDSVKSGANSTTNVSKASVTDSTQKYQKAITADPDNADQDWIDNMNKSRQRTKDENNRQIDTSYDKAIQFGLQFPNSRAAIQSFMEKTNAFFSSLFGRLSNFILDAARQLSEWISRAWESIKSFYDKINVWISGAL
;
A
#
# COMPACT_ATOMS: atom_id res chain seq x y z
N MET A 1 2.78 -33.66 -9.37
CA MET A 1 3.07 -32.90 -8.15
C MET A 1 4.45 -32.30 -8.31
N SER A 2 4.56 -31.00 -8.53
CA SER A 2 5.83 -30.29 -8.60
C SER A 2 6.51 -30.37 -7.23
N ASN A 3 7.73 -30.92 -7.17
CA ASN A 3 8.51 -30.96 -5.94
C ASN A 3 8.88 -29.52 -5.55
N ILE A 4 8.26 -29.01 -4.49
CA ILE A 4 8.66 -27.75 -3.85
C ILE A 4 10.07 -27.98 -3.28
N VAL A 5 11.05 -27.24 -3.77
CA VAL A 5 12.43 -27.31 -3.25
C VAL A 5 12.60 -26.37 -2.06
N LEU A 6 13.59 -26.61 -1.21
CA LEU A 6 13.82 -25.82 0.02
C LEU A 6 13.85 -24.30 -0.23
N THR A 7 14.44 -23.88 -1.35
CA THR A 7 14.52 -22.46 -1.74
C THR A 7 13.18 -21.85 -2.12
N ASP A 8 12.19 -22.65 -2.53
CA ASP A 8 10.82 -22.19 -2.76
C ASP A 8 10.13 -21.85 -1.43
N ILE A 9 10.31 -22.72 -0.43
CA ILE A 9 9.78 -22.51 0.93
C ILE A 9 10.40 -21.24 1.52
N GLN A 10 11.72 -21.09 1.44
CA GLN A 10 12.40 -19.89 1.94
C GLN A 10 11.93 -18.61 1.25
N PHE A 11 11.67 -18.66 -0.07
CA PHE A 11 11.14 -17.50 -0.78
C PHE A 11 9.70 -17.15 -0.36
N ILE A 12 8.84 -18.16 -0.24
CA ILE A 12 7.46 -17.98 0.25
C ILE A 12 7.47 -17.37 1.65
N ASP A 13 8.28 -17.92 2.55
CA ASP A 13 8.38 -17.46 3.94
C ASP A 13 8.89 -16.02 4.01
N LEU A 14 9.94 -15.68 3.24
CA LEU A 14 10.46 -14.32 3.15
C LEU A 14 9.39 -13.33 2.69
N MET A 15 8.69 -13.64 1.59
CA MET A 15 7.62 -12.80 1.07
C MET A 15 6.47 -12.65 2.07
N ASN A 16 6.12 -13.72 2.80
CA ASN A 16 5.09 -13.65 3.82
C ASN A 16 5.50 -12.82 5.02
N GLU A 17 6.75 -12.91 5.49
CA GLU A 17 7.23 -12.05 6.58
C GLU A 17 7.28 -10.58 6.16
N MET A 18 7.75 -10.28 4.95
CA MET A 18 7.73 -8.93 4.39
C MET A 18 6.30 -8.39 4.25
N ARG A 19 5.34 -9.23 3.83
CA ARG A 19 3.91 -8.89 3.79
C ARG A 19 3.38 -8.52 5.16
N GLN A 20 3.65 -9.33 6.18
CA GLN A 20 3.19 -9.05 7.54
C GLN A 20 3.83 -7.78 8.11
N HIS A 21 5.12 -7.58 7.84
CA HIS A 21 5.80 -6.34 8.20
C HIS A 21 5.11 -5.14 7.54
N ALA A 22 4.89 -5.15 6.23
CA ALA A 22 4.20 -4.08 5.50
C ALA A 22 2.84 -3.70 6.09
N LYS A 23 2.02 -4.70 6.45
CA LYS A 23 0.71 -4.49 7.07
C LYS A 23 0.83 -3.90 8.47
N ARG A 24 1.84 -4.32 9.24
CA ARG A 24 2.13 -3.79 10.57
C ARG A 24 2.52 -2.31 10.48
N MET A 25 3.35 -1.95 9.51
CA MET A 25 3.81 -0.58 9.26
C MET A 25 2.68 0.42 8.97
N LEU A 26 1.50 -0.04 8.55
CA LEU A 26 0.34 0.84 8.41
C LEU A 26 -0.20 1.37 9.75
N ASN A 27 0.16 0.73 10.86
CA ASN A 27 -0.25 1.14 12.21
C ASN A 27 0.80 2.02 12.90
N ASP A 28 2.06 1.89 12.51
CA ASP A 28 3.18 2.50 13.21
C ASP A 28 3.52 3.87 12.60
N SER A 29 3.86 4.81 13.49
CA SER A 29 4.27 6.16 13.10
C SER A 29 5.73 6.24 12.67
N LYS A 30 6.52 5.20 12.97
CA LYS A 30 7.94 5.10 12.61
C LYS A 30 8.10 4.02 11.57
N ILE A 31 8.90 4.31 10.54
CA ILE A 31 9.29 3.31 9.54
C ILE A 31 10.46 2.52 10.11
N GLU A 32 10.25 1.24 10.37
CA GLU A 32 11.30 0.31 10.78
C GLU A 32 11.75 -0.50 9.56
N PRO A 33 13.05 -0.79 9.41
CA PRO A 33 13.52 -1.71 8.40
C PRO A 33 12.91 -3.11 8.61
N PHE A 34 12.64 -3.80 7.50
CA PHE A 34 12.28 -5.21 7.57
C PHE A 34 13.47 -6.03 8.07
N MET A 35 13.20 -6.95 8.99
CA MET A 35 14.16 -7.94 9.48
C MET A 35 13.50 -9.32 9.49
N PRO A 36 14.03 -10.30 8.74
CA PRO A 36 13.65 -11.70 8.86
C PRO A 36 13.68 -12.22 10.29
N SER A 37 12.74 -13.09 10.64
CA SER A 37 12.57 -13.58 12.01
C SER A 37 13.58 -14.65 12.43
N THR A 38 14.22 -15.33 11.45
CA THR A 38 15.19 -16.40 11.70
C THR A 38 16.54 -16.16 11.03
N PRO A 39 17.65 -16.69 11.58
CA PRO A 39 18.97 -16.60 10.95
C PRO A 39 19.03 -17.21 9.55
N GLU A 40 18.31 -18.32 9.33
CA GLU A 40 18.27 -19.01 8.03
C GLU A 40 17.60 -18.14 6.96
N LEU A 41 16.51 -17.47 7.32
CA LEU A 41 15.78 -16.60 6.40
C LEU A 41 16.55 -15.29 6.15
N GLN A 42 17.26 -14.79 7.16
CA GLN A 42 18.20 -13.67 7.00
C GLN A 42 19.34 -14.02 6.04
N ALA A 43 19.95 -15.20 6.18
CA ALA A 43 21.00 -15.65 5.26
C ALA A 43 20.47 -15.77 3.82
N TYR A 44 19.24 -16.27 3.66
CA TYR A 44 18.59 -16.35 2.36
C TYR A 44 18.31 -14.96 1.76
N ALA A 45 17.77 -14.02 2.54
CA ALA A 45 17.55 -12.63 2.11
C ALA A 45 18.86 -11.93 1.71
N ASN A 46 19.95 -12.17 2.46
CA ASN A 46 21.28 -11.64 2.11
C ASN A 46 21.78 -12.22 0.79
N THR A 47 21.60 -13.53 0.56
CA THR A 47 21.98 -14.19 -0.70
C THR A 47 21.23 -13.57 -1.89
N LEU A 48 19.93 -13.31 -1.74
CA LEU A 48 19.15 -12.63 -2.77
C LEU A 48 19.59 -11.18 -2.99
N GLY A 49 20.00 -10.47 -1.92
CA GLY A 49 20.60 -9.14 -2.01
C GLY A 49 21.90 -9.14 -2.83
N GLU A 50 22.82 -10.06 -2.54
CA GLU A 50 24.07 -10.22 -3.29
C GLU A 50 23.81 -10.58 -4.77
N GLN A 51 22.83 -11.46 -5.02
CA GLN A 51 22.42 -11.78 -6.39
C GLN A 51 21.89 -10.56 -7.13
N TYR A 52 21.08 -9.73 -6.45
CA TYR A 52 20.50 -8.53 -7.05
C TYR A 52 21.58 -7.54 -7.51
N GLU A 53 22.67 -7.38 -6.75
CA GLU A 53 23.79 -6.51 -7.13
C GLU A 53 24.49 -6.94 -8.43
N SER A 54 24.37 -8.22 -8.81
CA SER A 54 24.93 -8.75 -10.04
C SER A 54 23.99 -8.71 -11.26
N ILE A 55 22.72 -8.33 -11.07
CA ILE A 55 21.71 -8.32 -12.14
C ILE A 55 21.62 -6.94 -12.78
N ASP A 56 21.94 -6.85 -14.07
CA ASP A 56 21.45 -5.75 -14.90
C ASP A 56 20.04 -6.07 -15.38
N ILE A 57 19.04 -5.47 -14.71
CA ILE A 57 17.63 -5.67 -15.04
C ILE A 57 17.34 -5.21 -16.48
N THR A 58 17.98 -4.13 -16.93
CA THR A 58 17.69 -3.54 -18.25
C THR A 58 18.17 -4.43 -19.40
N GLU A 59 19.21 -5.22 -19.16
CA GLU A 59 19.70 -6.21 -20.11
C GLU A 59 18.97 -7.56 -19.99
N ASN A 60 18.33 -7.85 -18.85
CA ASN A 60 17.54 -9.06 -18.62
C ASN A 60 16.04 -8.83 -18.85
N LYS A 61 15.62 -8.94 -20.12
CA LYS A 61 14.22 -8.70 -20.56
C LYS A 61 13.16 -9.54 -19.84
N GLU A 62 13.48 -10.76 -19.40
CA GLU A 62 12.53 -11.60 -18.67
C GLU A 62 12.29 -11.02 -17.26
N ILE A 63 13.37 -10.70 -16.55
CA ILE A 63 13.28 -10.08 -15.22
C ILE A 63 12.64 -8.69 -15.31
N ASP A 64 13.03 -7.87 -16.28
CA ASP A 64 12.42 -6.55 -16.50
C ASP A 64 10.91 -6.65 -16.75
N GLY A 65 10.48 -7.59 -17.59
CA GLY A 65 9.06 -7.86 -17.84
C GLY A 65 8.29 -8.20 -16.56
N ILE A 66 8.82 -9.11 -15.74
CA ILE A 66 8.23 -9.51 -14.46
C ILE A 66 8.11 -8.33 -13.50
N ILE A 67 9.16 -7.52 -13.38
CA ILE A 67 9.17 -6.34 -12.49
C ILE A 67 8.18 -5.28 -12.97
N ASN A 68 8.08 -5.06 -14.29
CA ASN A 68 7.08 -4.15 -14.85
C ASN A 68 5.65 -4.65 -14.59
N GLU A 69 5.38 -5.95 -14.69
CA GLU A 69 4.07 -6.52 -14.36
C GLU A 69 3.71 -6.41 -12.87
N LEU A 70 4.70 -6.51 -11.97
CA LEU A 70 4.50 -6.25 -10.55
C LEU A 70 4.24 -4.77 -10.28
N LYS A 71 5.01 -3.89 -10.92
CA LYS A 71 4.83 -2.43 -10.85
C LYS A 71 3.45 -1.99 -11.30
N ASP A 72 2.94 -2.51 -12.41
CA ASP A 72 1.58 -2.21 -12.88
C ASP A 72 0.52 -2.71 -11.89
N SER A 73 0.73 -3.89 -11.30
CA SER A 73 -0.16 -4.42 -10.27
C SER A 73 -0.20 -3.52 -9.03
N VAL A 74 0.97 -3.07 -8.55
CA VAL A 74 1.07 -2.18 -7.40
C VAL A 74 0.44 -0.82 -7.70
N LYS A 75 0.66 -0.24 -8.89
CA LYS A 75 0.02 1.02 -9.32
C LYS A 75 -1.50 0.88 -9.40
N SER A 76 -2.00 -0.21 -9.95
CA SER A 76 -3.43 -0.51 -9.99
C SER A 76 -4.03 -0.60 -8.58
N GLY A 77 -3.36 -1.31 -7.67
CA GLY A 77 -3.76 -1.40 -6.27
C GLY A 77 -3.78 -0.03 -5.57
N ALA A 78 -2.74 0.78 -5.77
CA ALA A 78 -2.66 2.14 -5.23
C ALA A 78 -3.82 3.03 -5.71
N ASN A 79 -4.17 2.94 -6.99
CA ASN A 79 -5.31 3.65 -7.56
C ASN A 79 -6.63 3.16 -6.95
N SER A 80 -6.78 1.85 -6.72
CA SER A 80 -7.94 1.28 -6.03
C SER A 80 -8.09 1.84 -4.61
N THR A 81 -7.02 1.82 -3.80
CA THR A 81 -7.01 2.41 -2.45
C THR A 81 -7.37 3.90 -2.47
N THR A 82 -6.80 4.64 -3.42
CA THR A 82 -7.06 6.08 -3.59
C THR A 82 -8.53 6.35 -3.93
N ASN A 83 -9.11 5.55 -4.83
CA ASN A 83 -10.51 5.67 -5.21
C ASN A 83 -11.48 5.33 -4.07
N VAL A 84 -11.20 4.27 -3.30
CA VAL A 84 -11.98 3.91 -2.10
C VAL A 84 -11.94 5.03 -1.07
N SER A 85 -10.77 5.61 -0.85
CA SER A 85 -10.59 6.76 0.04
C SER A 85 -11.42 7.96 -0.45
N LYS A 86 -11.28 8.34 -1.73
CA LYS A 86 -12.00 9.48 -2.33
C LYS A 86 -13.50 9.32 -2.24
N ALA A 87 -14.02 8.15 -2.59
CA ALA A 87 -15.44 7.84 -2.51
C ALA A 87 -15.95 7.94 -1.06
N SER A 88 -15.21 7.38 -0.10
CA SER A 88 -15.62 7.39 1.31
C SER A 88 -15.60 8.79 1.92
N VAL A 89 -14.57 9.61 1.64
CA VAL A 89 -14.51 11.01 2.11
C VAL A 89 -15.61 11.87 1.47
N THR A 90 -15.87 11.65 0.17
CA THR A 90 -16.96 12.33 -0.55
C THR A 90 -18.31 12.00 0.09
N ASP A 91 -18.60 10.73 0.32
CA ASP A 91 -19.83 10.26 0.97
C ASP A 91 -19.99 10.84 2.38
N SER A 92 -18.94 10.79 3.22
CA SER A 92 -18.94 11.40 4.55
C SER A 92 -19.25 12.90 4.49
N THR A 93 -18.68 13.62 3.52
CA THR A 93 -18.90 15.06 3.34
C THR A 93 -20.36 15.36 2.96
N GLN A 94 -20.93 14.58 2.04
CA GLN A 94 -22.35 14.72 1.67
C GLN A 94 -23.30 14.40 2.81
N LYS A 95 -22.97 13.38 3.62
CA LYS A 95 -23.74 13.01 4.81
C LYS A 95 -23.76 14.14 5.83
N TYR A 96 -22.60 14.73 6.11
CA TYR A 96 -22.53 15.87 7.02
C TYR A 96 -23.37 17.07 6.55
N GLN A 97 -23.28 17.43 5.25
CA GLN A 97 -24.08 18.52 4.69
C GLN A 97 -25.59 18.34 4.85
N LYS A 98 -26.06 17.09 4.83
CA LYS A 98 -27.47 16.77 5.11
C LYS A 98 -27.77 16.82 6.61
N ALA A 99 -26.89 16.23 7.42
CA ALA A 99 -27.06 16.12 8.87
C ALA A 99 -27.09 17.50 9.55
N ILE A 100 -26.22 18.44 9.16
CA ILE A 100 -26.16 19.76 9.81
C ILE A 100 -27.44 20.58 9.67
N THR A 101 -28.31 20.24 8.70
CA THR A 101 -29.64 20.86 8.55
C THR A 101 -30.74 20.05 9.24
N ALA A 102 -30.62 18.71 9.27
CA ALA A 102 -31.67 17.82 9.76
C ALA A 102 -31.56 17.46 11.25
N ASP A 103 -30.33 17.34 11.76
CA ASP A 103 -29.99 16.95 13.13
C ASP A 103 -28.65 17.60 13.54
N PRO A 104 -28.64 18.93 13.77
CA PRO A 104 -27.40 19.67 14.02
C PRO A 104 -26.69 19.24 15.31
N ASP A 105 -27.44 18.77 16.31
CA ASP A 105 -26.89 18.40 17.62
C ASP A 105 -25.98 17.16 17.54
N ASN A 106 -26.20 16.27 16.56
CA ASN A 106 -25.40 15.05 16.36
C ASN A 106 -24.46 15.11 15.14
N ALA A 107 -24.61 16.11 14.26
CA ALA A 107 -23.91 16.17 12.96
C ALA A 107 -22.38 16.12 13.08
N ASP A 108 -21.80 16.81 14.06
CA ASP A 108 -20.35 16.89 14.25
C ASP A 108 -19.75 15.57 14.76
N GLN A 109 -20.44 14.89 15.67
CA GLN A 109 -20.01 13.56 16.13
C GLN A 109 -20.13 12.52 15.01
N ASP A 110 -21.24 12.55 14.28
CA ASP A 110 -21.44 11.69 13.10
C ASP A 110 -20.37 11.93 12.03
N TRP A 111 -19.93 13.17 11.83
CA TRP A 111 -18.82 13.49 10.94
C TRP A 111 -17.53 12.77 11.35
N ILE A 112 -17.13 12.91 12.62
CA ILE A 112 -15.92 12.30 13.16
C ILE A 112 -15.98 10.78 12.97
N ASP A 113 -17.10 10.17 13.32
CA ASP A 113 -17.31 8.72 13.18
C ASP A 113 -17.25 8.27 11.72
N ASN A 114 -17.87 9.01 10.81
CA ASN A 114 -17.85 8.71 9.38
C ASN A 114 -16.44 8.88 8.79
N MET A 115 -15.66 9.87 9.23
CA MET A 115 -14.28 10.04 8.79
C MET A 115 -13.36 8.95 9.34
N ASN A 116 -13.55 8.53 10.59
CA ASN A 116 -12.84 7.38 11.14
C ASN A 116 -13.16 6.08 10.38
N LYS A 117 -14.43 5.86 10.00
CA LYS A 117 -14.84 4.75 9.12
C LYS A 117 -14.19 4.84 7.74
N SER A 118 -14.12 6.04 7.14
CA SER A 118 -13.42 6.26 5.86
C SER A 118 -11.94 5.94 5.94
N ARG A 119 -11.29 6.31 7.04
CA ARG A 119 -9.88 5.96 7.31
C ARG A 119 -9.70 4.45 7.41
N GLN A 120 -10.56 3.77 8.17
CA GLN A 120 -10.49 2.31 8.34
C GLN A 120 -10.71 1.58 7.01
N ARG A 121 -11.72 1.96 6.22
CA ARG A 121 -11.95 1.39 4.87
C ARG A 121 -10.75 1.57 3.95
N THR A 122 -10.12 2.74 3.99
CA THR A 122 -8.90 3.02 3.21
C THR A 122 -7.77 2.08 3.63
N LYS A 123 -7.59 1.85 4.93
CA LYS A 123 -6.59 0.92 5.47
C LYS A 123 -6.86 -0.52 5.05
N ASP A 124 -8.11 -0.96 5.14
CA ASP A 124 -8.51 -2.32 4.79
C ASP A 124 -8.28 -2.59 3.30
N GLU A 125 -8.61 -1.62 2.44
CA GLU A 125 -8.30 -1.71 1.02
C GLU A 125 -6.78 -1.73 0.78
N ASN A 126 -6.01 -0.87 1.46
CA ASN A 126 -4.55 -0.89 1.35
C ASN A 126 -3.94 -2.25 1.77
N ASN A 127 -4.44 -2.84 2.87
CA ASN A 127 -4.05 -4.18 3.31
C ASN A 127 -4.34 -5.24 2.24
N ARG A 128 -5.52 -5.18 1.62
CA ARG A 128 -5.89 -6.11 0.53
C ARG A 128 -4.96 -5.98 -0.67
N GLN A 129 -4.54 -4.76 -1.00
CA GLN A 129 -3.61 -4.51 -2.11
C GLN A 129 -2.17 -4.95 -1.79
N ILE A 130 -1.74 -4.83 -0.54
CA ILE A 130 -0.50 -5.45 -0.06
C ILE A 130 -0.59 -6.96 -0.26
N ASP A 131 -1.64 -7.61 0.25
CA ASP A 131 -1.82 -9.07 0.12
C ASP A 131 -1.77 -9.50 -1.35
N THR A 132 -2.51 -8.80 -2.23
CA THR A 132 -2.54 -9.05 -3.68
C THR A 132 -1.16 -8.91 -4.34
N SER A 133 -0.40 -7.87 -3.97
CA SER A 133 0.93 -7.63 -4.53
C SER A 133 1.92 -8.73 -4.12
N TYR A 134 1.85 -9.18 -2.87
CA TYR A 134 2.68 -10.27 -2.37
C TYR A 134 2.28 -11.64 -2.93
N ASP A 135 0.98 -11.90 -3.13
CA ASP A 135 0.53 -13.13 -3.80
C ASP A 135 1.08 -13.22 -5.22
N LYS A 136 1.07 -12.11 -5.97
CA LYS A 136 1.65 -12.03 -7.32
C LYS A 136 3.18 -12.18 -7.30
N ALA A 137 3.86 -11.55 -6.34
CA ALA A 137 5.31 -11.69 -6.16
C ALA A 137 5.72 -13.13 -5.86
N ILE A 138 4.98 -13.82 -4.98
CA ILE A 138 5.19 -15.24 -4.68
C ILE A 138 4.99 -16.08 -5.94
N GLN A 139 3.88 -15.87 -6.66
CA GLN A 139 3.60 -16.59 -7.91
C GLN A 139 4.76 -16.47 -8.90
N PHE A 140 5.24 -15.25 -9.15
CA PHE A 140 6.35 -15.03 -10.08
C PHE A 140 7.67 -15.61 -9.58
N GLY A 141 8.01 -15.46 -8.29
CA GLY A 141 9.25 -16.04 -7.79
C GLY A 141 9.25 -17.58 -7.80
N LEU A 142 8.08 -18.22 -7.68
CA LEU A 142 7.96 -19.67 -7.87
C LEU A 142 8.08 -20.08 -9.34
N GLN A 143 7.47 -19.31 -10.25
CA GLN A 143 7.52 -19.59 -11.69
C GLN A 143 8.89 -19.28 -12.31
N PHE A 144 9.58 -18.26 -11.81
CA PHE A 144 10.83 -17.74 -12.34
C PHE A 144 11.86 -17.56 -11.22
N PRO A 145 12.51 -18.63 -10.73
CA PRO A 145 13.43 -18.56 -9.60
C PRO A 145 14.58 -17.55 -9.77
N ASN A 146 15.06 -17.34 -11.00
CA ASN A 146 16.13 -16.38 -11.32
C ASN A 146 15.70 -14.92 -11.10
N SER A 147 14.40 -14.63 -11.00
CA SER A 147 13.87 -13.29 -10.75
C SER A 147 13.72 -12.94 -9.26
N ARG A 148 13.86 -13.92 -8.35
CA ARG A 148 13.58 -13.75 -6.90
C ARG A 148 14.32 -12.59 -6.26
N ALA A 149 15.59 -12.40 -6.63
CA ALA A 149 16.41 -11.29 -6.14
C ALA A 149 15.82 -9.93 -6.53
N ALA A 150 15.44 -9.76 -7.79
CA ALA A 150 14.79 -8.54 -8.28
C ALA A 150 13.40 -8.34 -7.67
N ILE A 151 12.63 -9.43 -7.51
CA ILE A 151 11.30 -9.39 -6.87
C ILE A 151 11.43 -8.93 -5.41
N GLN A 152 12.35 -9.51 -4.62
CA GLN A 152 12.55 -9.09 -3.23
C GLN A 152 12.87 -7.59 -3.15
N SER A 153 13.86 -7.13 -3.92
CA SER A 153 14.25 -5.71 -3.94
C SER A 153 13.09 -4.78 -4.33
N PHE A 154 12.26 -5.21 -5.29
CA PHE A 154 11.06 -4.47 -5.67
C PHE A 154 10.00 -4.46 -4.56
N MET A 155 9.79 -5.57 -3.85
CA MET A 155 8.81 -5.66 -2.77
C MET A 155 9.20 -4.85 -1.53
N GLU A 156 10.49 -4.71 -1.24
CA GLU A 156 10.98 -3.79 -0.20
C GLU A 156 10.57 -2.33 -0.49
N LYS A 157 10.74 -1.88 -1.75
CA LYS A 157 10.29 -0.53 -2.19
C LYS A 157 8.77 -0.40 -2.14
N THR A 158 8.06 -1.47 -2.50
CA THR A 158 6.58 -1.54 -2.47
C THR A 158 6.03 -1.34 -1.06
N ASN A 159 6.70 -1.86 -0.03
CA ASN A 159 6.29 -1.66 1.37
C ASN A 159 6.33 -0.19 1.79
N ALA A 160 7.43 0.48 1.49
CA ALA A 160 7.59 1.91 1.78
C ALA A 160 6.55 2.75 1.02
N PHE A 161 6.27 2.37 -0.23
CA PHE A 161 5.27 3.01 -1.06
C PHE A 161 3.85 2.89 -0.49
N PHE A 162 3.36 1.68 -0.16
CA PHE A 162 2.03 1.50 0.42
C PHE A 162 1.88 2.18 1.79
N SER A 163 2.93 2.17 2.61
CA SER A 163 2.93 2.87 3.89
C SER A 163 2.82 4.39 3.69
N SER A 164 3.57 4.95 2.74
CA SER A 164 3.47 6.36 2.37
C SER A 164 2.10 6.74 1.80
N LEU A 165 1.53 5.90 0.93
CA LEU A 165 0.19 6.12 0.38
C LEU A 165 -0.84 6.19 1.49
N PHE A 166 -0.91 5.17 2.35
CA PHE A 166 -1.85 5.14 3.45
C PHE A 166 -1.63 6.32 4.40
N GLY A 167 -0.38 6.65 4.75
CA GLY A 167 -0.07 7.80 5.60
C GLY A 167 -0.62 9.11 5.04
N ARG A 168 -0.43 9.37 3.74
CA ARG A 168 -0.98 10.57 3.07
C ARG A 168 -2.50 10.61 3.12
N LEU A 169 -3.16 9.51 2.76
CA LEU A 169 -4.63 9.42 2.77
C LEU A 169 -5.21 9.53 4.19
N SER A 170 -4.60 8.83 5.15
CA SER A 170 -4.96 8.86 6.56
C SER A 170 -4.85 10.26 7.14
N ASN A 171 -3.75 10.97 6.89
CA ASN A 171 -3.54 12.32 7.39
C ASN A 171 -4.58 13.28 6.84
N PHE A 172 -4.86 13.22 5.53
CA PHE A 172 -5.91 14.01 4.91
C PHE A 172 -7.29 13.79 5.55
N ILE A 173 -7.66 12.53 5.81
CA ILE A 173 -8.91 12.18 6.48
C ILE A 173 -8.94 12.71 7.93
N LEU A 174 -7.85 12.54 8.67
CA LEU A 174 -7.76 13.01 10.06
C LEU A 174 -7.78 14.53 10.16
N ASP A 175 -7.14 15.24 9.23
CA ASP A 175 -7.14 16.70 9.19
C ASP A 175 -8.55 17.24 8.91
N ALA A 176 -9.25 16.64 7.94
CA ALA A 176 -10.64 16.96 7.66
C ALA A 176 -11.57 16.64 8.86
N ALA A 177 -11.31 15.56 9.60
CA ALA A 177 -12.05 15.22 10.82
C ALA A 177 -11.84 16.26 11.94
N ARG A 178 -10.60 16.74 12.12
CA ARG A 178 -10.23 17.67 13.21
C ARG A 178 -10.61 19.13 12.92
N GLN A 179 -10.60 19.53 11.65
CA GLN A 179 -10.78 20.93 11.24
C GLN A 179 -12.11 21.14 10.50
N LEU A 180 -13.19 20.55 11.02
CA LEU A 180 -14.50 20.51 10.37
C LEU A 180 -15.00 21.89 9.89
N SER A 181 -14.93 22.91 10.75
CA SER A 181 -15.40 24.27 10.45
C SER A 181 -14.70 24.89 9.25
N GLU A 182 -13.38 24.74 9.16
CA GLU A 182 -12.58 25.21 8.03
C GLU A 182 -12.77 24.33 6.79
N TRP A 183 -12.86 23.01 7.00
CA TRP A 183 -13.00 21.99 5.98
C TRP A 183 -14.24 22.20 5.11
N ILE A 184 -15.42 22.38 5.71
CA ILE A 184 -16.70 22.44 4.99
C ILE A 184 -16.69 23.54 3.92
N SER A 185 -16.08 24.69 4.23
CA SER A 185 -16.02 25.84 3.32
C SER A 185 -15.23 25.57 2.03
N ARG A 186 -14.34 24.56 2.04
CA ARG A 186 -13.44 24.23 0.91
C ARG A 186 -13.46 22.75 0.52
N ALA A 187 -14.37 21.95 1.09
CA ALA A 187 -14.31 20.49 1.04
C ALA A 187 -14.16 19.94 -0.39
N TRP A 188 -14.95 20.45 -1.34
CA TRP A 188 -14.94 19.96 -2.72
C TRP A 188 -13.63 20.26 -3.46
N GLU A 189 -13.10 21.47 -3.27
CA GLU A 189 -11.81 21.85 -3.84
C GLU A 189 -10.67 21.06 -3.19
N SER A 190 -10.69 20.92 -1.87
CA SER A 190 -9.70 20.14 -1.11
C SER A 190 -9.69 18.68 -1.54
N ILE A 191 -10.85 18.03 -1.67
CA ILE A 191 -10.99 16.65 -2.18
C ILE A 191 -10.39 16.57 -3.59
N LYS A 192 -10.86 17.40 -4.53
CA LYS A 192 -10.37 17.35 -5.91
C LYS A 192 -8.85 17.53 -5.99
N SER A 193 -8.34 18.62 -5.41
CA SER A 193 -6.92 18.98 -5.44
C SER A 193 -6.03 17.92 -4.80
N PHE A 194 -6.44 17.37 -3.66
CA PHE A 194 -5.68 16.33 -2.97
C PHE A 194 -5.58 15.06 -3.81
N TYR A 195 -6.71 14.53 -4.30
CA TYR A 195 -6.69 13.27 -5.05
C TYR A 195 -6.03 13.40 -6.43
N ASP A 196 -6.12 14.57 -7.09
CA ASP A 196 -5.36 14.82 -8.31
C ASP A 196 -3.85 14.77 -8.04
N LYS A 197 -3.38 15.37 -6.94
CA LYS A 197 -1.97 15.29 -6.51
C LYS A 197 -1.53 13.87 -6.18
N ILE A 198 -2.39 13.08 -5.51
CA ILE A 198 -2.08 11.67 -5.19
C ILE A 198 -1.96 10.84 -6.48
N ASN A 199 -2.85 11.02 -7.45
CA ASN A 199 -2.79 10.29 -8.72
C ASN A 199 -1.51 10.62 -9.52
N VAL A 200 -1.09 11.89 -9.55
CA VAL A 200 0.18 12.30 -10.14
C VAL A 200 1.36 11.67 -9.41
N TRP A 201 1.33 11.67 -8.07
CA TRP A 201 2.37 11.03 -7.26
C TRP A 201 2.47 9.52 -7.54
N ILE A 202 1.36 8.80 -7.60
CA ILE A 202 1.34 7.35 -7.93
C ILE A 202 1.92 7.10 -9.33
N SER A 203 1.57 7.94 -10.31
CA SER A 203 2.04 7.77 -11.69
C SER A 203 3.57 7.86 -11.80
N GLY A 204 4.17 8.79 -11.05
CA GLY A 204 5.62 8.98 -10.95
C GLY A 204 6.32 8.12 -9.89
N ALA A 205 5.58 7.35 -9.10
CA ALA A 205 6.14 6.46 -8.07
C ALA A 205 6.38 5.06 -8.62
N LEU A 206 7.45 4.42 -8.13
CA LEU A 206 7.96 3.10 -8.55
C LEU A 206 8.44 3.08 -10.01
#